data_AF-A0A9X5EBC1-F1
#
_entry.id   AF-A0A9X5EBC1-F1
#
_cell.length_a   1.000
_cell.length_b   1.000
_cell.length_c   1.000
_cell.angle_alpha   90.00
_cell.angle_beta   90.00
_cell.angle_gamma   90.00
#
_symmetry.space_group_name_H-M   'P 1'
#
loop_
_entity.id
_entity.type
_entity.pdbx_description
1 polymer ?
#
loop_
_entity_poly.entity_id
_entity_poly.type
_entity_poly.pdbx_seq_one_letter_code
_entity_poly.pdbx_strand_id
1 'polypeptide(L)'
;MYFRLYLPAGLALAGGAIGAAALKAVQPAPGGLGTLSLYSNLPAWAFAAGIALALAIAGVQTVRLRLWDRGAIPGCYVCGCLLAPPRAARHGLGMARRCLGCGKLHGVNHYRLMPRLVPLPVAVKGAADAVRSVRSSP
;
A
#
# COMPACT_ATOMS: atom_id res chain seq x y z
N MET A 1 2.31 5.95 -1.44
CA MET A 1 1.39 5.10 -0.65
C MET A 1 -0.01 5.22 -1.15
N TYR A 2 -0.75 6.23 -0.70
CA TYR A 2 -2.10 6.55 -1.12
C TYR A 2 -2.28 6.64 -2.63
N PHE A 3 -1.39 7.27 -3.38
CA PHE A 3 -1.50 7.24 -4.84
C PHE A 3 -1.43 5.82 -5.39
N ARG A 4 -0.48 4.95 -4.99
CA ARG A 4 -0.45 3.53 -5.37
C ARG A 4 -1.56 2.69 -4.72
N LEU A 5 -2.10 3.18 -3.61
CA LEU A 5 -3.21 2.61 -2.86
C LEU A 5 -4.54 2.87 -3.57
N TYR A 6 -4.74 4.08 -4.10
CA TYR A 6 -5.94 4.59 -4.77
C TYR A 6 -5.79 4.65 -6.29
N LEU A 7 -4.60 4.38 -6.86
CA LEU A 7 -4.36 4.21 -8.29
C LEU A 7 -5.40 3.26 -8.91
N PRO A 8 -5.76 2.14 -8.26
CA PRO A 8 -6.78 1.26 -8.80
C PRO A 8 -8.16 1.91 -8.86
N ALA A 9 -8.50 2.79 -7.91
CA ALA A 9 -9.75 3.56 -7.95
C ALA A 9 -9.75 4.56 -9.11
N GLY A 10 -8.63 5.25 -9.34
CA GLY A 10 -8.47 6.16 -10.47
C GLY A 10 -8.53 5.44 -11.83
N LEU A 11 -7.92 4.26 -11.94
CA LEU A 11 -7.98 3.43 -13.15
C LEU A 11 -9.40 2.93 -13.43
N ALA A 12 -10.15 2.54 -12.40
CA ALA A 12 -11.55 2.15 -12.53
C ALA A 12 -12.43 3.30 -13.04
N LEU A 13 -12.23 4.51 -12.51
CA LEU A 13 -12.95 5.69 -12.96
C LEU A 13 -12.59 6.06 -14.41
N ALA A 14 -11.30 6.04 -14.74
CA ALA A 14 -10.82 6.29 -16.10
C ALA A 14 -11.37 5.27 -17.09
N GLY A 15 -11.42 3.99 -16.72
CA GLY A 15 -12.00 2.93 -17.55
C GLY A 15 -13.48 3.15 -17.84
N GLY A 16 -14.26 3.53 -16.82
CA GLY A 16 -15.68 3.87 -17.01
C GLY A 16 -15.88 5.10 -17.90
N ALA A 17 -15.05 6.13 -17.76
CA ALA A 17 -15.10 7.33 -18.60
C ALA A 17 -14.75 7.02 -20.07
N ILE A 18 -13.68 6.24 -20.30
CA ILE A 18 -13.26 5.82 -21.65
C ILE A 18 -14.35 4.94 -22.29
N GLY A 19 -14.92 3.99 -21.54
CA GLY A 19 -16.00 3.14 -22.03
C GLY A 19 -17.26 3.93 -22.40
N ALA A 20 -17.65 4.89 -21.55
CA ALA A 20 -18.76 5.78 -21.85
C ALA A 20 -18.50 6.65 -23.09
N ALA A 21 -17.30 7.20 -23.24
CA ALA A 21 -16.90 7.97 -24.42
C ALA A 21 -16.91 7.12 -25.69
N ALA A 22 -16.42 5.87 -25.62
CA ALA A 22 -16.44 4.94 -26.74
C ALA A 22 -17.88 4.59 -27.15
N LEU A 23 -18.76 4.29 -26.19
CA LEU A 23 -20.18 4.01 -26.47
C LEU A 23 -20.86 5.22 -27.12
N LYS A 24 -20.55 6.44 -26.65
CA LYS A 24 -21.05 7.67 -27.26
C LYS A 24 -20.54 7.85 -28.69
N ALA A 25 -19.27 7.52 -28.95
CA ALA A 25 -18.69 7.60 -30.30
C ALA A 25 -19.23 6.55 -31.28
N VAL A 26 -19.83 5.45 -30.78
CA VAL A 26 -20.44 4.39 -31.60
C VAL A 26 -21.91 4.71 -31.97
N GLN A 27 -22.53 5.72 -31.35
CA GLN A 27 -23.91 6.13 -31.66
C GLN A 27 -24.20 6.39 -33.15
N PRO A 28 -23.31 7.01 -33.97
CA PRO A 28 -23.56 7.19 -35.40
C PRO A 28 -23.33 5.93 -36.24
N ALA A 29 -22.79 4.84 -35.67
CA ALA A 29 -22.49 3.62 -36.42
C ALA A 29 -23.77 2.79 -36.66
N PRO A 30 -23.96 2.23 -37.86
CA PRO A 30 -25.07 1.32 -38.13
C PRO A 30 -24.89 0.00 -37.35
N GLY A 31 -25.98 -0.53 -36.80
CA GLY A 31 -26.02 -1.85 -36.16
C GLY A 31 -26.61 -1.86 -34.74
N GLY A 32 -26.66 -3.06 -34.15
CA GLY A 32 -27.26 -3.29 -32.84
C GLY A 32 -26.60 -2.49 -31.71
N LEU A 33 -25.27 -2.32 -31.73
CA LEU A 33 -24.55 -1.57 -30.70
C LEU A 33 -24.79 -0.05 -30.79
N GLY A 34 -24.85 0.52 -32.00
CA GLY A 34 -25.15 1.94 -32.19
C GLY A 34 -26.58 2.28 -31.76
N THR A 35 -27.54 1.45 -32.16
CA THR A 35 -28.95 1.59 -31.74
C THR A 35 -29.12 1.42 -30.23
N LEU A 36 -28.48 0.41 -29.62
CA LEU A 36 -28.50 0.23 -28.17
C LEU A 36 -27.88 1.44 -27.46
N SER A 37 -26.72 1.93 -27.91
CA SER A 37 -26.06 3.11 -27.31
C SER A 37 -26.86 4.41 -27.47
N LEU A 38 -27.66 4.53 -28.54
CA LEU A 38 -28.47 5.71 -28.82
C LEU A 38 -29.78 5.71 -28.03
N TYR A 39 -30.47 4.57 -27.96
CA TYR A 39 -31.83 4.46 -27.40
C TYR A 39 -31.88 3.91 -25.98
N SER A 40 -30.84 3.25 -25.52
CA SER A 40 -30.67 2.94 -24.11
C SER A 40 -29.59 3.86 -23.55
N ASN A 41 -29.75 4.30 -22.30
CA ASN A 41 -28.79 5.19 -21.60
C ASN A 41 -27.43 4.51 -21.31
N LEU A 42 -26.96 3.64 -22.20
CA LEU A 42 -25.79 2.79 -22.10
C LEU A 42 -24.51 3.56 -21.78
N PRO A 43 -24.20 4.72 -22.41
CA PRO A 43 -23.04 5.53 -22.03
C PRO A 43 -23.10 6.02 -20.58
N ALA A 44 -24.29 6.43 -20.11
CA ALA A 44 -24.49 6.89 -18.75
C ALA A 44 -24.36 5.74 -17.74
N TRP A 45 -24.91 4.57 -18.05
CA TRP A 45 -24.76 3.36 -17.23
C TRP A 45 -23.29 2.90 -17.14
N ALA A 46 -22.54 2.95 -18.26
CA ALA A 46 -21.12 2.62 -18.26
C ALA A 46 -20.29 3.57 -17.38
N PHE A 47 -20.62 4.87 -17.43
CA PHE A 47 -19.97 5.85 -16.57
C PHE A 47 -20.33 5.66 -15.09
N ALA A 48 -21.62 5.46 -14.78
CA ALA A 48 -22.10 5.21 -13.43
C ALA A 48 -21.48 3.95 -12.82
N ALA A 49 -21.36 2.88 -13.61
CA ALA A 49 -20.67 1.67 -13.19
C ALA A 49 -19.20 1.93 -12.84
N GLY A 50 -18.49 2.74 -13.64
CA GLY A 50 -17.12 3.16 -13.34
C GLY A 50 -16.99 4.00 -12.07
N ILE A 51 -17.92 4.93 -11.82
CA ILE A 51 -17.97 5.71 -10.58
C ILE A 51 -18.19 4.80 -9.37
N ALA A 52 -19.21 3.94 -9.43
CA ALA A 52 -19.53 3.03 -8.33
C ALA A 52 -18.34 2.14 -7.98
N LEU A 53 -17.68 1.60 -9.01
CA LEU A 53 -16.47 0.79 -8.84
C LEU A 53 -15.31 1.58 -8.22
N ALA A 54 -15.07 2.82 -8.68
CA ALA A 54 -14.04 3.68 -8.13
C ALA A 54 -14.29 4.02 -6.66
N LEU A 55 -15.54 4.33 -6.29
CA LEU A 55 -15.94 4.62 -4.92
C LEU A 55 -15.78 3.40 -4.00
N ALA A 56 -16.17 2.22 -4.47
CA ALA A 56 -15.98 0.98 -3.73
C ALA A 56 -14.49 0.73 -3.43
N ILE A 57 -13.62 0.86 -4.44
CA ILE A 57 -12.17 0.70 -4.28
C ILE A 57 -11.61 1.77 -3.32
N ALA A 58 -12.05 3.02 -3.44
CA ALA A 58 -11.63 4.08 -2.53
C ALA A 58 -12.09 3.81 -1.08
N GLY A 59 -13.32 3.32 -0.87
CA GLY A 59 -13.83 2.92 0.45
C GLY A 59 -12.96 1.82 1.09
N VAL A 60 -12.59 0.81 0.31
CA VAL A 60 -11.73 -0.27 0.81
C VAL A 60 -10.35 0.26 1.22
N GLN A 61 -9.75 1.13 0.40
CA GLN A 61 -8.41 1.68 0.67
C GLN A 61 -8.42 2.70 1.82
N THR A 62 -9.53 3.41 2.04
CA THR A 62 -9.73 4.30 3.20
C THR A 62 -9.88 3.51 4.50
N VAL A 63 -10.60 2.37 4.51
CA VAL A 63 -10.68 1.50 5.69
C VAL A 63 -9.31 0.87 5.99
N ARG A 64 -8.61 0.41 4.96
CA ARG A 64 -7.27 -0.15 5.06
C ARG A 64 -6.27 0.87 5.60
N LEU A 65 -6.41 2.12 5.22
CA LEU A 65 -5.70 3.25 5.82
C LEU A 65 -6.06 3.43 7.30
N ARG A 66 -7.34 3.44 7.68
CA ARG A 66 -7.75 3.64 9.08
C ARG A 66 -7.30 2.53 10.02
N LEU A 67 -7.29 1.29 9.54
CA LEU A 67 -6.78 0.16 10.30
C LEU A 67 -5.26 0.28 10.45
N TRP A 68 -4.56 0.74 9.40
CA TRP A 68 -3.13 1.03 9.48
C TRP A 68 -2.82 2.10 10.53
N ASP A 69 -3.64 3.16 10.56
CA ASP A 69 -3.56 4.28 11.50
C ASP A 69 -3.70 3.87 12.97
N ARG A 70 -4.39 2.75 13.26
CA ARG A 70 -4.53 2.25 14.63
C ARG A 70 -3.29 1.49 15.13
N GLY A 71 -2.20 1.51 14.36
CA GLY A 71 -1.08 0.60 14.56
C GLY A 71 -1.48 -0.87 14.42
N ALA A 72 -2.74 -1.12 14.02
CA ALA A 72 -3.30 -2.43 13.78
C ALA A 72 -2.80 -3.00 12.45
N ILE A 73 -2.22 -2.15 11.58
CA ILE A 73 -1.43 -2.60 10.44
C ILE A 73 -0.15 -1.75 10.26
N PRO A 74 0.94 -2.28 9.69
CA PRO A 74 2.18 -1.52 9.39
C PRO A 74 2.18 -0.90 7.95
N GLY A 75 3.04 0.10 7.57
CA GLY A 75 3.00 0.98 6.33
C GLY A 75 4.31 1.25 5.50
N CYS A 76 4.46 0.79 4.25
CA CYS A 76 5.70 0.58 3.45
C CYS A 76 6.40 1.82 2.85
N TYR A 77 7.65 2.15 3.23
CA TYR A 77 8.34 3.41 2.82
C TYR A 77 8.66 3.59 1.31
N VAL A 78 8.40 2.64 0.41
CA VAL A 78 8.86 2.72 -1.01
C VAL A 78 7.74 2.65 -2.04
N CYS A 79 6.80 1.71 -1.95
CA CYS A 79 5.61 1.75 -2.80
C CYS A 79 4.42 2.33 -2.02
N GLY A 80 4.57 2.48 -0.70
CA GLY A 80 3.45 2.85 0.13
C GLY A 80 2.27 1.91 -0.07
N CYS A 81 2.58 0.65 0.06
CA CYS A 81 1.60 -0.26 0.54
C CYS A 81 1.64 -0.19 2.06
N LEU A 82 1.03 -1.16 2.69
CA LEU A 82 1.24 -1.39 4.09
C LEU A 82 2.69 -1.94 4.30
N LEU A 83 3.36 -1.80 5.44
CA LEU A 83 4.54 -2.55 5.90
C LEU A 83 4.05 -3.88 6.46
N ALA A 84 4.96 -4.82 6.58
CA ALA A 84 4.74 -6.09 7.22
C ALA A 84 4.88 -5.95 8.75
N PRO A 85 4.28 -6.86 9.52
CA PRO A 85 4.50 -6.98 10.95
C PRO A 85 6.00 -7.13 11.30
N PRO A 86 6.38 -6.87 12.55
CA PRO A 86 7.76 -6.99 13.02
C PRO A 86 8.28 -8.45 13.00
N ARG A 87 9.52 -8.69 12.56
CA ARG A 87 10.22 -10.00 12.57
C ARG A 87 11.65 -9.89 13.06
N ALA A 88 12.14 -10.84 13.84
CA ALA A 88 13.55 -10.87 14.20
C ALA A 88 14.44 -10.89 12.92
N ALA A 89 15.32 -9.91 12.82
CA ALA A 89 16.32 -9.81 11.78
C ALA A 89 17.50 -10.73 12.11
N ARG A 90 18.07 -11.39 11.10
CA ARG A 90 19.30 -12.19 11.26
C ARG A 90 20.45 -11.25 11.67
N HIS A 91 21.45 -11.80 12.37
CA HIS A 91 22.66 -11.07 12.78
C HIS A 91 22.47 -10.00 13.87
N GLY A 92 21.51 -10.15 14.79
CA GLY A 92 21.43 -9.31 15.99
C GLY A 92 20.82 -7.91 15.79
N LEU A 93 20.19 -7.66 14.63
CA LEU A 93 19.63 -6.36 14.24
C LEU A 93 18.24 -6.04 14.85
N GLY A 94 17.77 -6.82 15.82
CA GLY A 94 16.47 -6.65 16.45
C GLY A 94 15.30 -7.08 15.55
N MET A 95 14.17 -6.39 15.61
CA MET A 95 12.97 -6.70 14.81
C MET A 95 13.00 -5.93 13.46
N ALA A 96 12.30 -6.39 12.41
CA ALA A 96 12.23 -5.85 11.04
C ALA A 96 10.85 -6.08 10.35
N ARG A 97 10.31 -5.05 9.69
CA ARG A 97 9.11 -4.99 8.85
C ARG A 97 9.51 -4.91 7.38
N ARG A 98 8.81 -5.57 6.47
CA ARG A 98 9.08 -5.44 5.02
C ARG A 98 8.02 -4.56 4.36
N CYS A 99 8.33 -3.80 3.33
CA CYS A 99 7.38 -2.92 2.68
C CYS A 99 6.51 -3.68 1.65
N LEU A 100 5.19 -3.75 1.85
CA LEU A 100 4.22 -4.59 1.12
C LEU A 100 3.89 -4.14 -0.31
N GLY A 101 4.82 -3.51 -1.01
CA GLY A 101 4.69 -3.42 -2.47
C GLY A 101 5.91 -2.89 -3.19
N CYS A 102 7.03 -2.72 -2.51
CA CYS A 102 8.32 -2.61 -3.18
C CYS A 102 9.29 -3.72 -2.75
N GLY A 103 8.97 -4.49 -1.70
CA GLY A 103 9.82 -5.55 -1.18
C GLY A 103 11.08 -5.12 -0.40
N LYS A 104 11.26 -3.85 -0.05
CA LYS A 104 12.40 -3.42 0.77
C LYS A 104 12.18 -3.85 2.21
N LEU A 105 13.27 -4.07 2.92
CA LEU A 105 13.28 -4.50 4.32
C LEU A 105 13.52 -3.27 5.21
N HIS A 106 12.86 -3.25 6.36
CA HIS A 106 12.79 -2.10 7.26
C HIS A 106 13.03 -2.66 8.66
N GLY A 107 13.95 -2.13 9.45
CA GLY A 107 13.99 -2.47 10.87
C GLY A 107 12.74 -1.96 11.59
N VAL A 108 12.25 -2.72 12.57
CA VAL A 108 11.23 -2.34 13.57
C VAL A 108 11.86 -1.43 14.62
N ASN A 109 13.18 -1.53 14.82
CA ASN A 109 13.95 -0.59 15.63
C ASN A 109 13.98 0.84 15.05
N HIS A 110 13.57 1.04 13.79
CA HIS A 110 13.51 2.39 13.20
C HIS A 110 12.19 3.14 13.47
N TYR A 111 11.23 2.54 14.17
CA TYR A 111 9.97 3.24 14.53
C TYR A 111 10.06 3.99 15.88
N ARG A 112 11.09 3.70 16.69
CA ARG A 112 11.48 4.46 17.88
C ARG A 112 12.96 4.85 17.76
N LEU A 113 13.28 6.01 17.20
CA LEU A 113 14.40 6.75 17.78
C LEU A 113 13.87 7.38 19.07
N MET A 114 13.89 6.61 20.16
CA MET A 114 13.91 7.20 21.49
C MET A 114 15.14 8.14 21.57
N PRO A 115 15.09 9.27 22.30
CA PRO A 115 16.23 10.18 22.52
C PRO A 115 17.41 9.56 23.32
N ARG A 116 17.43 8.23 23.50
CA ARG A 116 18.50 7.48 24.14
C ARG A 116 18.67 6.13 23.41
N LEU A 117 19.29 6.14 22.25
CA LEU A 117 19.96 4.95 21.74
C LEU A 117 21.46 5.20 21.84
N VAL A 118 22.06 4.60 22.87
CA VAL A 118 23.49 4.29 22.85
C VAL A 118 23.72 3.41 21.61
N PRO A 119 24.67 3.75 20.74
CA PRO A 119 24.97 2.91 19.57
C PRO A 119 25.32 1.50 20.05
N LEU A 120 24.60 0.50 19.56
CA LEU A 120 24.98 -0.90 19.74
C LEU A 120 26.40 -1.05 19.18
N PRO A 121 27.39 -1.47 20.00
CA PRO A 121 28.74 -1.62 19.51
C PRO A 121 28.73 -2.70 18.43
N VAL A 122 29.12 -2.30 17.23
CA VAL A 122 29.47 -3.22 16.16
C VAL A 122 30.59 -4.10 16.72
N ALA A 123 30.31 -5.37 17.00
CA ALA A 123 31.32 -6.35 17.32
C ALA A 123 32.17 -6.57 16.05
N VAL A 124 33.21 -5.74 15.91
CA VAL A 124 34.27 -5.96 14.94
C VAL A 124 35.02 -7.22 15.40
N LYS A 125 35.09 -8.19 14.49
CA LYS A 125 35.73 -9.48 14.71
C LYS A 125 37.24 -9.26 14.77
N GLY A 126 37.81 -9.21 15.97
CA GLY A 126 39.25 -9.03 16.13
C GLY A 126 39.69 -8.64 17.54
N ALA A 127 39.32 -9.41 18.56
CA ALA A 127 40.07 -9.51 19.81
C ALA A 127 39.50 -10.70 20.58
N ALA A 128 40.32 -11.71 20.80
CA ALA A 128 40.04 -12.74 21.78
C ALA A 128 40.05 -12.07 23.15
N ASP A 129 38.89 -11.76 23.72
CA ASP A 129 38.78 -11.47 25.15
C ASP A 129 37.38 -11.73 25.68
N ALA A 130 37.34 -12.30 26.88
CA ALA A 130 36.20 -12.94 27.51
C ALA A 130 34.96 -12.04 27.64
N VAL A 131 33.80 -12.57 27.25
CA VAL A 131 32.49 -11.97 27.51
C VAL A 131 32.26 -11.95 29.03
N ARG A 132 32.50 -10.80 29.66
CA ARG A 132 32.20 -10.59 31.08
C ARG A 132 30.68 -10.44 31.23
N SER A 133 30.04 -11.37 31.92
CA SER A 133 28.62 -11.30 32.28
C SER A 133 28.37 -10.06 33.14
N VAL A 134 27.58 -9.12 32.64
CA VAL A 134 27.11 -7.99 33.45
C VAL A 134 26.01 -8.52 34.37
N ARG A 135 26.33 -8.72 35.65
CA ARG A 135 25.32 -8.94 36.70
C ARG A 135 24.43 -7.71 36.76
N SER A 136 23.12 -7.91 36.67
CA SER A 136 22.15 -6.98 37.25
C SER A 136 22.35 -6.98 38.76
N SER A 137 22.81 -5.87 39.32
CA SER A 137 22.71 -5.61 40.76
C SER A 137 21.23 -5.34 41.11
N PRO A 138 20.75 -5.78 42.29
CA PRO A 138 19.47 -5.35 42.84
C PRO A 138 19.41 -3.83 43.03
#